data_AF-A0A7J2X920-F1
#
_entry.id   AF-A0A7J2X920-F1
#
_cell.length_a   1.000
_cell.length_b   1.000
_cell.length_c   1.000
_cell.angle_alpha   90.00
_cell.angle_beta   90.00
_cell.angle_gamma   90.00
#
_symmetry.space_group_name_H-M   'P 1'
#
loop_
_entity.id
_entity.type
_entity.pdbx_description
1 polymer ?
#
loop_
_entity_poly.entity_id
_entity_poly.type
_entity_poly.pdbx_seq_one_letter_code
_entity_poly.pdbx_strand_id
1 'polypeptide(L)' 'MNEEEVKEIIGKMMHPEIDASLMELGMVENVEVKGNKVSLTMVFPFAGVPIKY' A
#
# COMPACT_ATOMS: atom_id res chain seq x y z
N MET A 1 10.07 -3.29 14.09
CA MET A 1 9.58 -3.02 12.72
C MET A 1 10.67 -3.33 11.73
N ASN A 2 10.67 -4.59 11.30
CA ASN A 2 11.36 -5.03 10.10
C ASN A 2 10.42 -4.89 8.89
N GLU A 3 10.91 -5.22 7.70
CA GLU A 3 10.13 -5.12 6.45
C GLU A 3 8.91 -6.05 6.42
N GLU A 4 9.02 -7.25 7.02
CA GLU A 4 7.92 -8.23 7.05
C GLU A 4 6.73 -7.73 7.88
N GLU A 5 6.99 -7.19 9.08
CA GLU A 5 5.95 -6.59 9.93
C GLU A 5 5.22 -5.45 9.20
N VAL A 6 5.97 -4.63 8.46
CA VAL A 6 5.39 -3.52 7.68
C VAL A 6 4.55 -4.05 6.52
N LYS A 7 5.01 -5.08 5.80
CA LYS A 7 4.25 -5.73 4.72
C LYS A 7 2.97 -6.37 5.23
N GLU A 8 2.99 -7.01 6.40
CA GLU A 8 1.79 -7.57 7.02
C GLU A 8 0.75 -6.49 7.39
N ILE A 9 1.20 -5.32 7.87
CA ILE A 9 0.30 -4.21 8.20
C ILE A 9 -0.29 -3.61 6.92
N ILE A 10 0.53 -3.37 5.90
CA ILE A 10 0.07 -2.84 4.61
C ILE A 10 -0.88 -3.81 3.92
N GLY A 11 -0.66 -5.13 4.04
CA GLY A 11 -1.54 -6.16 3.50
C GLY A 11 -2.95 -6.16 4.09
N LYS A 12 -3.17 -5.50 5.24
CA LYS A 12 -4.49 -5.31 5.84
C LYS A 12 -5.22 -4.08 5.32
N MET A 13 -4.58 -3.24 4.50
CA MET A 13 -5.24 -2.07 3.91
C MET A 13 -6.16 -2.50 2.77
N MET A 14 -7.47 -2.38 3.02
CA MET A 14 -8.51 -2.66 2.04
C MET A 14 -8.74 -1.46 1.13
N HIS A 15 -9.03 -1.71 -0.14
CA HIS A 15 -9.51 -0.67 -1.03
C HIS A 15 -10.92 -0.22 -0.57
N PRO A 16 -11.23 1.08 -0.49
CA PRO A 16 -12.50 1.55 0.07
C PRO A 16 -13.75 1.06 -0.69
N GLU A 17 -13.62 0.86 -2.00
CA GLU A 17 -14.73 0.49 -2.90
C GLU A 17 -14.64 -0.94 -3.44
N ILE A 18 -13.51 -1.63 -3.24
CA ILE A 18 -13.27 -2.98 -3.77
C ILE A 18 -12.98 -3.88 -2.57
N ASP A 19 -13.69 -5.01 -2.46
CA ASP A 19 -13.50 -5.98 -1.39
C ASP A 19 -12.22 -6.81 -1.60
N ALA A 20 -11.08 -6.13 -1.64
CA ALA A 20 -9.75 -6.68 -1.79
C ALA A 20 -8.71 -5.71 -1.18
N SER A 21 -7.60 -6.25 -0.72
CA SER A 21 -6.48 -5.45 -0.21
C SER A 21 -5.69 -4.77 -1.34
N LEU A 22 -5.01 -3.66 -1.02
CA LEU A 22 -4.13 -2.97 -1.98
C LEU A 22 -2.97 -3.88 -2.46
N MET A 23 -2.56 -4.86 -1.65
CA MET A 23 -1.59 -5.89 -2.04
C MET A 23 -2.18 -6.88 -3.05
N GLU A 24 -3.39 -7.40 -2.81
CA GLU A 24 -4.08 -8.32 -3.72
C GLU A 24 -4.39 -7.68 -5.07
N LEU A 25 -4.72 -6.39 -5.07
CA LEU A 25 -4.92 -5.61 -6.29
C LEU A 25 -3.61 -5.30 -7.04
N GLY A 26 -2.45 -5.68 -6.49
CA GLY A 26 -1.14 -5.38 -7.08
C GLY A 26 -0.83 -3.89 -7.11
N MET A 27 -1.51 -3.08 -6.28
CA MET A 27 -1.32 -1.61 -6.24
C MET A 27 -0.07 -1.22 -5.46
N VAL A 28 0.44 -2.08 -4.58
CA VAL A 28 1.70 -1.88 -3.87
C VAL A 28 2.83 -2.52 -4.66
N GLU A 29 3.65 -1.67 -5.28
CA GLU A 29 4.79 -2.13 -6.09
C GLU A 29 6.03 -2.40 -5.23
N ASN A 30 6.30 -1.52 -4.25
CA ASN A 30 7.49 -1.63 -3.42
C ASN A 30 7.29 -1.07 -2.00
N VAL A 31 7.95 -1.69 -1.03
CA VAL A 31 8.01 -1.25 0.38
C VAL A 31 9.47 -1.17 0.78
N GLU A 32 9.96 0.03 1.11
CA GLU A 32 11.32 0.21 1.64
C GLU A 32 11.27 0.66 3.11
N VAL A 33 11.97 -0.06 3.98
CA VAL A 33 12.16 0.33 5.39
C VAL A 33 13.60 0.80 5.60
N LYS A 34 13.77 2.08 5.96
CA LYS A 34 15.09 2.69 6.24
C LYS A 34 15.07 3.34 7.62
N GLY A 35 15.64 2.65 8.60
CA GLY A 35 15.65 3.07 10.00
C GLY A 35 14.23 3.19 10.55
N ASN A 36 13.77 4.42 10.79
CA ASN A 36 12.42 4.73 11.28
C ASN A 36 11.47 5.25 10.18
N LYS A 37 11.84 5.16 8.90
CA LYS A 37 11.01 5.58 7.77
C LYS A 37 10.58 4.39 6.94
N VAL A 38 9.31 4.41 6.55
CA VAL A 38 8.73 3.49 5.57
C VAL A 38 8.36 4.31 4.33
N SER A 39 8.83 3.87 3.16
CA SER A 39 8.44 4.42 1.86
C SER A 39 7.64 3.38 1.09
N LEU A 40 6.55 3.81 0.46
CA LEU A 40 5.67 2.96 -0.35
C LEU A 40 5.64 3.47 -1.78
N THR A 41 5.91 2.61 -2.75
CA THR A 41 5.64 2.88 -4.16
C THR A 41 4.32 2.22 -4.54
N MET A 42 3.39 3.00 -5.08
CA MET A 42 2.08 2.51 -5.49
C MET A 42 1.84 2.76 -6.98
N VAL A 43 1.18 1.81 -7.62
CA VAL A 43 0.70 1.93 -8.99
C VAL A 43 -0.81 2.17 -8.97
N PHE A 44 -1.23 3.29 -9.54
CA PHE A 44 -2.65 3.61 -9.68
C PHE A 44 -3.10 3.27 -11.10
N PRO A 45 -4.09 2.37 -11.26
CA PRO A 45 -4.57 1.99 -12.58
C PRO A 45 -5.35 3.12 -13.30
N PHE A 46 -5.76 4.17 -12.58
CA PHE A 46 -6.51 5.30 -13.14
C PHE A 46 -6.02 6.63 -12.55
N ALA A 47 -5.79 7.61 -13.41
CA ALA A 47 -5.57 9.00 -12.99
C ALA A 47 -6.90 9.61 -12.55
N GLY A 48 -7.20 9.57 -11.26
CA GLY A 48 -8.46 10.14 -10.76
C GLY A 48 -8.87 9.75 -9.35
N VAL A 49 -8.17 8.81 -8.68
CA VAL A 49 -8.45 8.50 -7.27
C VAL A 49 -8.08 9.74 -6.44
N PRO A 50 -9.05 10.41 -5.81
CA PRO A 50 -8.76 11.59 -5.00
C PRO A 50 -7.89 11.17 -3.83
N ILE A 51 -6.74 11.84 -3.65
CA ILE A 51 -5.87 11.55 -2.50
C ILE A 51 -6.52 12.04 -1.18
N LYS A 52 -7.55 12.90 -1.23
CA LYS A 52 -8.40 13.30 -0.09
C LYS A 52 -9.77 13.86 -0.51
N TYR A 53 -10.78 13.65 0.35
CA TYR A 53 -11.72 14.68 0.82
C TYR A 53 -11.61 14.78 2.34
#